data_AF-A0A382I7F0-F1
#
_entry.id   AF-A0A382I7F0-F1
#
_cell.length_a   1.000
_cell.length_b   1.000
_cell.length_c   1.000
_cell.angle_alpha   90.00
_cell.angle_beta   90.00
_cell.angle_gamma   90.00
#
_symmetry.space_group_name_H-M   'P 1'
#
loop_
_entity.id
_entity.type
_entity.pdbx_description
1 polymer ?
#
loop_
_entity_poly.entity_id
_entity_poly.type
_entity_poly.pdbx_seq_one_letter_code
_entity_poly.pdbx_strand_id
1 'polypeptide(L)'
;MLSKIYKITLLLCLVFFYQNIAYSKTFDEKNVYNYFSALVSLDKNKNIESLNYFNSSKKLKESHPSYIKKYLFSLVIGEKVNKAISEIKITKNKKFIDFFEAHLLLVLDSIKKNDYDKSFDYIKNLKRHEEEGTFEFIIAN
;
A
#
# COMPACT_ATOMS: atom_id res chain seq x y z
N MET A 1 41.46 -28.52 -23.37
CA MET A 1 41.23 -27.18 -22.75
C MET A 1 39.75 -26.90 -22.45
N LEU A 2 38.82 -27.13 -23.38
CA LEU A 2 37.39 -26.86 -23.18
C LEU A 2 36.77 -27.50 -21.92
N SER A 3 37.10 -28.77 -21.62
CA SER A 3 36.58 -29.47 -20.43
C SER A 3 37.00 -28.80 -19.09
N LYS A 4 38.21 -28.22 -19.02
CA LYS A 4 38.67 -27.49 -17.83
C LYS A 4 37.97 -26.13 -17.72
N ILE A 5 37.74 -25.45 -18.84
CA ILE A 5 37.02 -24.18 -18.88
C ILE A 5 35.57 -24.38 -18.41
N TYR A 6 34.85 -25.38 -18.94
CA TYR A 6 33.47 -25.66 -18.51
C TYR A 6 33.35 -25.94 -17.01
N LYS A 7 34.29 -26.71 -16.42
CA LYS A 7 34.32 -26.96 -14.97
C LYS A 7 34.52 -25.67 -14.16
N ILE A 8 35.39 -24.78 -14.62
CA ILE A 8 35.64 -23.48 -13.97
C ILE A 8 34.40 -22.58 -14.10
N THR A 9 33.79 -22.50 -15.28
CA THR A 9 32.57 -21.71 -15.50
C THR A 9 31.40 -22.22 -14.65
N LEU A 10 31.26 -23.55 -14.52
CA LEU A 10 30.24 -24.19 -13.68
C LEU A 10 30.45 -23.87 -12.19
N LEU A 11 31.70 -23.94 -11.71
CA LEU A 11 32.06 -23.58 -10.34
C LEU A 11 31.74 -22.11 -10.06
N LEU A 12 32.05 -21.22 -11.01
CA LEU A 12 31.78 -19.79 -10.90
C LEU A 12 30.27 -19.51 -10.83
N CYS A 13 29.47 -20.15 -11.70
CA CYS A 13 28.01 -20.10 -11.62
C CYS A 13 27.49 -20.55 -10.26
N LEU A 14 27.98 -21.68 -9.73
CA LEU A 14 27.54 -22.19 -8.43
C LEU A 14 27.83 -21.20 -7.30
N VAL A 15 28.99 -20.54 -7.31
CA VAL A 15 29.32 -19.49 -6.33
C VAL A 15 28.39 -18.28 -6.45
N PHE A 16 28.09 -17.83 -7.67
CA PHE A 16 27.14 -16.73 -7.92
C PHE A 16 25.71 -17.06 -7.49
N PHE A 17 25.24 -18.29 -7.71
CA PHE A 17 23.91 -18.72 -7.25
C PHE A 17 23.86 -18.95 -5.73
N TYR A 18 24.95 -19.42 -5.12
CA TYR A 18 25.03 -19.63 -3.66
C TYR A 18 24.97 -18.32 -2.88
N GLN A 19 25.57 -17.24 -3.42
CA GLN A 19 25.47 -15.91 -2.81
C GLN A 19 24.01 -15.42 -2.72
N ASN A 20 23.16 -15.70 -3.71
CA ASN A 20 21.76 -15.29 -3.69
C ASN A 20 20.94 -15.97 -2.57
N ILE A 21 21.25 -17.22 -2.24
CA ILE A 21 20.58 -17.95 -1.15
C ILE A 21 20.99 -17.36 0.21
N ALA A 22 22.28 -17.05 0.39
CA ALA A 22 22.81 -16.48 1.63
C ALA A 22 22.43 -15.00 1.84
N TYR A 23 22.19 -14.25 0.76
CA TYR A 23 21.77 -12.83 0.80
C TYR A 23 20.25 -12.61 0.76
N SER A 24 19.45 -13.67 0.82
CA SER A 24 18.00 -13.55 1.02
C SER A 24 17.75 -12.80 2.33
N LYS A 25 17.45 -11.50 2.25
CA LYS A 25 16.76 -10.76 3.32
C LYS A 25 15.68 -11.68 3.86
N THR A 26 15.64 -11.90 5.17
CA THR A 26 14.67 -12.79 5.83
C THR A 26 13.28 -12.53 5.24
N PHE A 27 12.83 -13.46 4.40
CA PHE A 27 11.55 -13.32 3.71
C PHE A 27 10.46 -13.32 4.76
N ASP A 28 9.72 -12.23 4.83
CA ASP A 28 8.73 -11.99 5.85
C ASP A 28 7.41 -12.66 5.48
N GLU A 29 7.46 -13.99 5.45
CA GLU A 29 6.40 -14.87 4.96
C GLU A 29 5.05 -14.53 5.57
N LYS A 30 5.02 -14.30 6.89
CA LYS A 30 3.79 -13.96 7.61
C LYS A 30 3.16 -12.67 7.10
N ASN A 31 3.96 -11.64 6.82
CA ASN A 31 3.42 -10.40 6.28
C ASN A 31 2.93 -10.55 4.85
N VAL A 32 3.69 -11.27 4.02
CA VAL A 32 3.31 -11.50 2.61
C VAL A 32 2.01 -12.29 2.56
N TYR A 33 1.90 -13.36 3.34
CA TYR A 33 0.67 -14.15 3.50
C TYR A 33 -0.50 -13.27 3.94
N ASN A 34 -0.33 -12.48 5.01
CA ASN A 34 -1.40 -11.62 5.51
C ASN A 34 -1.78 -10.52 4.52
N TYR A 35 -0.83 -9.88 3.87
CA TYR A 35 -1.12 -8.84 2.87
C TYR A 35 -1.87 -9.43 1.68
N PHE A 36 -1.43 -10.57 1.15
CA PHE A 36 -2.11 -11.26 0.06
C PHE A 36 -3.53 -11.67 0.47
N SER A 37 -3.69 -12.24 1.66
CA SER A 37 -5.01 -12.61 2.22
C SER A 37 -5.92 -11.38 2.35
N ALA A 38 -5.36 -10.23 2.76
CA ALA A 38 -6.11 -8.98 2.84
C ALA A 38 -6.65 -8.56 1.46
N LEU A 39 -5.82 -8.61 0.41
CA LEU A 39 -6.22 -8.29 -0.95
C LEU A 39 -7.31 -9.24 -1.46
N VAL A 40 -7.16 -10.54 -1.25
CA VAL A 40 -8.16 -11.55 -1.67
C VAL A 40 -9.48 -11.37 -0.94
N SER A 41 -9.45 -11.13 0.38
CA SER A 41 -10.67 -10.87 1.16
C SER A 41 -11.33 -9.56 0.75
N LEU A 42 -10.55 -8.52 0.42
CA LEU A 42 -11.08 -7.23 -0.06
C LEU A 42 -11.82 -7.41 -1.38
N ASP A 43 -11.22 -8.12 -2.34
CA ASP A 43 -11.81 -8.43 -3.64
C ASP A 43 -13.12 -9.23 -3.53
N LYS A 44 -13.21 -10.11 -2.52
CA LYS A 44 -14.42 -10.88 -2.20
C LYS A 44 -15.44 -10.13 -1.34
N ASN A 45 -15.29 -8.81 -1.15
CA ASN A 45 -16.14 -7.99 -0.27
C ASN A 45 -16.21 -8.49 1.19
N LYS A 46 -15.23 -9.27 1.64
CA LYS A 46 -15.11 -9.75 3.02
C LYS A 46 -14.38 -8.72 3.87
N ASN A 47 -15.02 -7.57 4.06
CA ASN A 47 -14.39 -6.34 4.55
C ASN A 47 -13.78 -6.47 5.95
N ILE A 48 -14.44 -7.20 6.86
CA ILE A 48 -13.94 -7.43 8.22
C ILE A 48 -12.68 -8.30 8.18
N GLU A 49 -12.69 -9.40 7.42
CA GLU A 49 -11.53 -10.28 7.26
C GLU A 49 -10.36 -9.54 6.59
N SER A 50 -10.63 -8.81 5.49
CA SER A 50 -9.66 -7.97 4.80
C SER A 50 -8.94 -7.04 5.78
N LEU A 51 -9.71 -6.30 6.58
CA LEU A 51 -9.14 -5.36 7.54
C LEU A 51 -8.31 -6.06 8.63
N ASN A 52 -8.72 -7.25 9.09
CA ASN A 52 -7.97 -8.04 10.06
C ASN A 52 -6.61 -8.49 9.50
N TYR A 53 -6.59 -8.94 8.25
CA TYR A 53 -5.37 -9.32 7.56
C TYR A 53 -4.44 -8.13 7.27
N PHE A 54 -5.00 -6.98 6.86
CA PHE A 54 -4.23 -5.75 6.78
C PHE A 54 -3.62 -5.42 8.14
N ASN A 55 -4.39 -5.37 9.22
CA ASN A 55 -3.85 -5.08 10.56
C ASN A 55 -2.73 -6.06 10.98
N SER A 56 -2.83 -7.33 10.58
CA SER A 56 -1.81 -8.36 10.84
C SER A 56 -0.51 -8.16 10.06
N SER A 57 -0.54 -7.41 8.95
CA SER A 57 0.59 -7.05 8.09
C SER A 57 0.95 -5.56 8.14
N LYS A 58 0.49 -4.83 9.18
CA LYS A 58 0.55 -3.37 9.26
C LYS A 58 1.94 -2.76 9.09
N LYS A 59 3.01 -3.47 9.39
CA LYS A 59 4.39 -2.97 9.24
C LYS A 59 4.77 -2.69 7.78
N LEU A 60 4.06 -3.29 6.81
CA LEU A 60 4.26 -3.02 5.39
C LEU A 60 3.85 -1.60 4.97
N LYS A 61 3.03 -0.90 5.77
CA LYS A 61 2.55 0.45 5.44
C LYS A 61 3.67 1.49 5.28
N GLU A 62 4.81 1.26 5.91
CA GLU A 62 5.94 2.19 5.90
C GLU A 62 6.90 1.95 4.72
N SER A 63 6.82 0.80 4.07
CA SER A 63 7.72 0.40 2.98
C SER A 63 7.02 0.12 1.64
N HIS A 64 5.69 -0.03 1.62
CA HIS A 64 4.94 -0.40 0.42
C HIS A 64 3.80 0.60 0.13
N PRO A 65 3.95 1.51 -0.85
CA PRO A 65 2.91 2.49 -1.19
C PRO A 65 1.55 1.87 -1.50
N SER A 66 1.53 0.77 -2.27
CA SER A 66 0.29 0.08 -2.63
C SER A 66 -0.46 -0.50 -1.41
N TYR A 67 0.28 -0.86 -0.35
CA TYR A 67 -0.30 -1.34 0.89
C TYR A 67 -1.17 -0.25 1.52
N ILE A 68 -0.65 0.98 1.68
CA ILE A 68 -1.38 2.03 2.40
C ILE A 68 -2.66 2.41 1.67
N LYS A 69 -2.65 2.49 0.33
CA LYS A 69 -3.84 2.79 -0.47
C LYS A 69 -4.95 1.76 -0.22
N LYS A 70 -4.62 0.46 -0.33
CA LYS A 70 -5.60 -0.63 -0.09
C LYS A 70 -6.04 -0.75 1.36
N TYR A 71 -5.14 -0.49 2.32
CA TYR A 71 -5.48 -0.46 3.74
C TYR A 71 -6.47 0.65 4.08
N LEU A 72 -6.23 1.86 3.57
CA LEU A 72 -7.13 3.01 3.76
C LEU A 72 -8.51 2.73 3.14
N PHE A 73 -8.54 2.13 1.95
CA PHE A 73 -9.79 1.71 1.31
C PHE A 73 -10.56 0.69 2.18
N SER A 74 -9.87 -0.33 2.70
CA SER A 74 -10.46 -1.32 3.61
C SER A 74 -10.96 -0.70 4.92
N LEU A 75 -10.31 0.36 5.43
CA LEU A 75 -10.80 1.12 6.58
C LEU A 75 -12.08 1.88 6.27
N VAL A 76 -12.16 2.53 5.11
CA VAL A 76 -13.35 3.30 4.68
C VAL A 76 -14.55 2.37 4.49
N ILE A 77 -14.39 1.25 3.76
CA ILE A 77 -15.47 0.26 3.58
C ILE A 77 -15.90 -0.35 4.93
N GLY A 78 -14.96 -0.55 5.85
CA GLY A 78 -15.27 -1.00 7.21
C GLY A 78 -15.83 0.10 8.13
N GLU A 79 -16.31 1.22 7.59
CA GLU A 79 -16.87 2.38 8.29
C GLU A 79 -15.91 3.06 9.28
N LYS A 80 -14.60 2.82 9.17
CA LYS A 80 -13.56 3.39 10.05
C LYS A 80 -12.93 4.64 9.45
N VAL A 81 -13.74 5.54 8.90
CA VAL A 81 -13.30 6.75 8.18
C VAL A 81 -12.37 7.62 9.03
N ASN A 82 -12.70 7.87 10.30
CA ASN A 82 -11.84 8.65 11.21
C ASN A 82 -10.45 8.00 11.39
N LYS A 83 -10.38 6.67 11.40
CA LYS A 83 -9.11 5.95 11.50
C LYS A 83 -8.31 6.05 10.19
N ALA A 84 -8.98 5.98 9.03
CA ALA A 84 -8.32 6.20 7.74
C ALA A 84 -7.69 7.61 7.68
N ILE A 85 -8.44 8.65 8.08
CA ILE A 85 -7.94 10.03 8.16
C ILE A 85 -6.73 10.13 9.11
N SER A 86 -6.80 9.47 10.27
CA SER A 86 -5.69 9.44 11.22
C SER A 86 -4.43 8.79 10.61
N GLU A 87 -4.57 7.64 9.97
CA GLU A 87 -3.45 6.95 9.28
C GLU A 87 -2.84 7.82 8.18
N ILE A 88 -3.65 8.56 7.40
CA ILE A 88 -3.16 9.52 6.40
C ILE A 88 -2.29 10.60 7.05
N LYS A 89 -2.79 11.21 8.14
CA LYS A 89 -2.10 12.31 8.83
C LYS A 89 -0.77 11.88 9.43
N ILE A 90 -0.72 10.71 10.07
CA ILE A 90 0.49 10.19 10.72
C ILE A 90 1.48 9.53 9.75
N THR A 91 1.09 9.26 8.50
CA THR A 91 2.01 8.66 7.51
C THR A 91 3.18 9.61 7.25
N LYS A 92 4.40 9.12 7.51
CA LYS A 92 5.65 9.89 7.42
C LYS A 92 5.99 10.24 5.98
N ASN A 93 5.98 9.25 5.09
CA ASN A 93 6.27 9.47 3.67
C ASN A 93 5.03 10.00 2.95
N LYS A 94 4.98 11.31 2.72
CA LYS A 94 3.82 11.96 2.09
C LYS A 94 3.56 11.49 0.65
N LYS A 95 4.57 10.97 -0.06
CA LYS A 95 4.36 10.35 -1.38
C LYS A 95 3.45 9.13 -1.32
N PHE A 96 3.37 8.45 -0.18
CA PHE A 96 2.53 7.25 -0.05
C PHE A 96 1.05 7.60 0.10
N ILE A 97 0.73 8.84 0.44
CA ILE A 97 -0.65 9.35 0.58
C ILE A 97 -0.96 10.43 -0.45
N ASP A 98 -0.12 10.58 -1.48
CA ASP A 98 -0.35 11.51 -2.59
C ASP A 98 -1.16 10.82 -3.69
N PHE A 99 -2.45 10.60 -3.41
CA PHE A 99 -3.41 10.05 -4.36
C PHE A 99 -4.81 10.61 -4.06
N PHE A 100 -5.68 10.59 -5.07
CA PHE A 100 -7.00 11.22 -5.04
C PHE A 100 -7.79 10.94 -3.75
N GLU A 101 -7.98 9.68 -3.39
CA GLU A 101 -8.85 9.30 -2.27
C GLU A 101 -8.32 9.79 -0.90
N ALA A 102 -7.00 9.87 -0.72
CA ALA A 102 -6.43 10.39 0.51
C ALA A 102 -6.69 11.90 0.63
N HIS A 103 -6.53 12.66 -0.45
CA HIS A 103 -6.85 14.09 -0.48
C HIS A 103 -8.35 14.33 -0.29
N LEU A 104 -9.21 13.50 -0.87
CA LEU A 104 -10.67 13.61 -0.70
C LEU A 104 -11.06 13.44 0.77
N LEU A 105 -10.51 12.44 1.46
CA LEU A 105 -10.75 12.25 2.89
C LEU A 105 -10.30 13.45 3.74
N LEU A 106 -9.20 14.11 3.36
CA LEU A 106 -8.70 15.31 4.05
C LEU A 106 -9.55 16.56 3.77
N VAL A 107 -10.10 16.71 2.56
CA VAL A 107 -11.07 17.75 2.21
C VAL A 107 -12.33 17.60 3.07
N LEU A 108 -12.93 16.40 3.07
CA LEU A 108 -14.15 16.11 3.82
C LEU A 108 -13.96 16.31 5.33
N ASP A 109 -12.83 15.87 5.89
CA ASP A 109 -12.49 16.09 7.31
C ASP A 109 -12.37 17.58 7.66
N SER A 110 -11.75 18.37 6.78
CA SER A 110 -11.57 19.81 7.00
C SER A 110 -12.88 20.57 6.90
N ILE A 111 -13.73 20.26 5.91
CA ILE A 111 -15.10 20.82 5.79
C ILE A 111 -15.90 20.52 7.05
N LYS A 112 -15.90 19.25 7.48
CA LYS A 112 -16.61 18.83 8.71
C LYS A 112 -16.15 19.59 9.96
N LYS A 113 -14.92 20.08 9.97
CA LYS A 113 -14.32 20.86 11.06
C LYS A 113 -14.43 22.38 10.88
N ASN A 114 -15.10 22.85 9.83
CA ASN A 114 -15.17 24.25 9.44
C ASN A 114 -13.79 24.89 9.17
N ASP A 115 -12.79 24.09 8.80
CA ASP A 115 -11.43 24.55 8.45
C ASP A 115 -11.33 24.72 6.93
N TYR A 116 -11.95 25.79 6.42
CA TYR A 116 -12.10 26.02 4.98
C TYR A 116 -10.77 26.32 4.28
N ASP A 117 -9.82 26.96 4.97
CA ASP A 117 -8.49 27.23 4.42
C ASP A 117 -7.73 25.92 4.15
N LYS A 118 -7.70 25.00 5.13
CA LYS A 118 -7.11 23.67 4.89
C LYS A 118 -7.87 22.89 3.83
N SER A 119 -9.20 22.97 3.83
CA SER A 119 -10.02 22.33 2.79
C SER A 119 -9.60 22.80 1.39
N PHE A 120 -9.44 24.11 1.21
CA PHE A 120 -9.02 24.69 -0.07
C PHE A 120 -7.63 24.21 -0.50
N ASP A 121 -6.68 24.11 0.43
CA ASP A 121 -5.35 23.56 0.13
C ASP A 121 -5.38 22.08 -0.25
N TYR A 122 -6.20 21.27 0.42
CA TYR A 122 -6.39 19.87 0.02
C TYR A 122 -7.10 19.74 -1.33
N ILE A 123 -8.04 20.62 -1.67
CA ILE A 123 -8.68 20.65 -3.01
C ILE A 123 -7.66 20.89 -4.11
N LYS A 124 -6.68 21.79 -3.92
CA LYS A 124 -5.61 22.00 -4.92
C LYS A 124 -4.81 20.72 -5.17
N ASN A 125 -4.53 19.96 -4.13
CA ASN A 125 -3.82 18.68 -4.27
C ASN A 125 -4.72 17.62 -4.91
N LEU A 126 -6.00 17.54 -4.52
CA LEU A 126 -6.98 16.63 -5.09
C LEU A 126 -7.08 16.78 -6.62
N LYS A 127 -7.15 18.03 -7.12
CA LYS A 127 -7.21 18.34 -8.56
C LYS A 127 -6.00 17.85 -9.37
N ARG A 128 -4.84 17.65 -8.73
CA ARG A 128 -3.67 17.07 -9.41
C ARG A 128 -3.84 15.58 -9.74
N HIS A 129 -4.85 14.92 -9.16
CA HIS A 129 -5.12 13.48 -9.27
C HIS A 129 -6.49 13.19 -9.88
N GLU A 130 -7.11 14.17 -10.55
CA GLU A 130 -8.48 14.10 -11.09
C GLU A 130 -8.65 13.05 -12.20
N GLU A 131 -7.56 12.53 -12.78
CA GLU A 131 -7.58 11.48 -13.81
C GLU A 131 -7.20 10.07 -13.26
N GLU A 132 -6.93 9.96 -11.94
CA GLU A 132 -6.32 8.75 -11.34
C GLU A 132 -7.19 8.08 -10.24
N GLY A 133 -8.45 8.52 -10.08
CA GLY A 133 -9.33 8.12 -8.99
C GLY A 133 -10.03 6.77 -9.23
N THR A 134 -10.00 5.89 -8.23
CA THR A 134 -10.82 4.65 -8.25
C THR A 134 -12.29 4.88 -7.83
N PHE A 135 -12.62 6.05 -7.27
CA PHE A 135 -14.00 6.40 -6.89
C PHE A 135 -14.84 6.96 -8.05
N GLU A 136 -14.26 7.30 -9.20
CA GLU A 136 -15.04 7.62 -10.41
C GLU A 136 -15.99 6.47 -10.77
N PHE A 137 -15.57 5.22 -10.55
CA PHE A 137 -16.43 4.04 -10.71
C PHE A 137 -17.55 3.91 -9.68
N ILE A 138 -17.40 4.51 -8.50
CA ILE A 138 -18.38 4.44 -7.40
C ILE A 138 -19.46 5.53 -7.55
N ILE A 139 -19.12 6.67 -8.16
CA ILE A 139 -20.08 7.75 -8.43
C ILE A 139 -20.84 7.51 -9.75
N ALA A 140 -20.24 6.79 -10.71
CA ALA A 140 -20.82 6.54 -12.03
C ALA A 140 -21.79 5.34 -12.12
N ASN A 141 -22.06 4.62 -11.03
CA ASN A 141 -23.01 3.49 -10.96
C ASN A 141 -24.18 3.80 -10.02
#